data_AF-A0A918NC08-F1
#
_entry.id   AF-A0A918NC08-F1
#
_cell.length_a   1.000
_cell.length_b   1.000
_cell.length_c   1.000
_cell.angle_alpha   90.00
_cell.angle_beta   90.00
_cell.angle_gamma   90.00
#
_symmetry.space_group_name_H-M   'P 1'
#
loop_
_entity.id
_entity.type
_entity.pdbx_description
1 polymer ?
#
loop_
_entity_poly.entity_id
_entity_poly.type
_entity_poly.pdbx_seq_one_letter_code
_entity_poly.pdbx_strand_id
1 'polypeptide(L)'
;MDVNIHLSDPARDFLLELLNKQKVDGIAARLFVTHPGTRMAETCLAYSRPGEEKETDKRLQFGDLVLYLEKRSLPYLDELEIDLAEERMGKQLTIKAPNAKKPQTSSDEHKVLQRDCRGQQVPSGDPVVIPAGTEVRVTQALGGSYTVLYQGNLVRVEGKDAAALGLANNELQFEPPADGSISEDQVWEAMATVFDPEIPVNIVSLGLVYKMEIDQSRKHVDVDMTLTAPGCGMGQVLVDDVKYKLSMVPHVETTDVDLVFDPPWRQDMMSEEARLETGLFF
;
A
#
# COMPACT_ATOMS: atom_id res chain seq x y z
N MET A 1 -10.92 -9.12 13.98
CA MET A 1 -11.84 -8.01 13.70
C MET A 1 -13.00 -8.56 12.89
N ASP A 2 -14.23 -8.33 13.36
CA ASP A 2 -15.40 -8.58 12.56
C ASP A 2 -15.55 -7.44 11.55
N VAL A 3 -15.72 -7.82 10.28
CA VAL A 3 -15.82 -6.86 9.17
C VAL A 3 -17.29 -6.83 8.85
N ASN A 4 -17.90 -5.64 8.85
CA ASN A 4 -19.31 -5.53 8.55
C ASN A 4 -19.52 -5.62 7.04
N ILE A 5 -20.19 -6.67 6.58
CA ILE A 5 -20.36 -6.94 5.15
C ILE A 5 -21.82 -7.23 4.88
N HIS A 6 -22.35 -6.50 3.90
CA HIS A 6 -23.69 -6.68 3.40
C HIS A 6 -23.64 -7.27 1.98
N LEU A 7 -24.04 -8.53 1.86
CA LEU A 7 -24.25 -9.19 0.58
C LEU A 7 -25.75 -9.38 0.36
N SER A 8 -26.31 -8.78 -0.68
CA SER A 8 -27.74 -8.94 -0.99
C SER A 8 -28.03 -10.35 -1.52
N ASP A 9 -29.24 -10.87 -1.27
CA ASP A 9 -29.67 -12.18 -1.79
C ASP A 9 -29.55 -12.26 -3.33
N PRO A 10 -29.99 -11.26 -4.12
CA PRO A 10 -29.81 -11.28 -5.57
C PRO A 10 -28.34 -11.37 -6.00
N ALA A 11 -27.44 -10.66 -5.32
CA ALA A 11 -26.01 -10.71 -5.63
C ALA A 11 -25.39 -12.06 -5.26
N ARG A 12 -25.78 -12.64 -4.11
CA ARG A 12 -25.34 -13.99 -3.71
C ARG A 12 -25.73 -15.02 -4.76
N ASP A 13 -26.99 -15.03 -5.18
CA ASP A 13 -27.51 -16.03 -6.11
C ASP A 13 -26.86 -15.88 -7.49
N PHE A 14 -26.64 -14.63 -7.93
CA PHE A 14 -25.92 -14.36 -9.18
C PHE A 14 -24.43 -14.77 -9.12
N LEU A 15 -23.75 -14.54 -7.98
CA LEU A 15 -22.38 -15.02 -7.78
C LEU A 15 -22.30 -16.54 -7.83
N LEU A 16 -23.24 -17.24 -7.20
CA LEU A 16 -23.34 -18.71 -7.28
C LEU A 16 -23.54 -19.18 -8.72
N GLU A 17 -24.38 -18.52 -9.51
CA GLU A 17 -24.54 -18.83 -10.94
C GLU A 17 -23.22 -18.64 -11.72
N LEU A 18 -22.47 -17.58 -11.45
CA LEU A 18 -21.16 -17.32 -12.09
C LEU A 18 -20.12 -18.37 -11.73
N LEU A 19 -20.07 -18.77 -10.46
CA LEU A 19 -19.17 -19.83 -9.96
C LEU A 19 -19.53 -21.19 -10.56
N ASN A 20 -20.80 -21.55 -10.59
CA ASN A 20 -21.28 -22.80 -11.18
C ASN A 20 -20.95 -22.92 -12.68
N LYS A 21 -20.95 -21.80 -13.41
CA LYS A 21 -20.54 -21.77 -14.84
C LYS A 21 -19.07 -22.13 -15.04
N GLN A 22 -18.21 -21.99 -14.02
CA GLN A 22 -16.81 -22.38 -14.11
C GLN A 22 -16.62 -23.90 -14.10
N LYS A 23 -17.64 -24.67 -13.69
CA LYS A 23 -17.62 -26.15 -13.64
C LYS A 23 -16.43 -26.73 -12.87
N VAL A 24 -16.03 -26.06 -11.79
CA VAL A 24 -15.00 -26.51 -10.85
C VAL A 24 -15.67 -26.75 -9.52
N ASP A 25 -15.58 -27.98 -9.00
CA ASP A 25 -16.15 -28.33 -7.70
C ASP A 25 -15.41 -27.58 -6.58
N GLY A 26 -16.14 -27.06 -5.59
CA GLY A 26 -15.58 -26.28 -4.48
C GLY A 26 -15.02 -24.90 -4.85
N ILE A 27 -15.25 -24.38 -6.06
CA ILE A 27 -14.81 -23.02 -6.43
C ILE A 27 -15.52 -21.95 -5.59
N ALA A 28 -14.75 -20.95 -5.17
CA ALA A 28 -15.20 -19.83 -4.35
C ALA A 28 -14.91 -18.50 -5.05
N ALA A 29 -15.39 -17.41 -4.45
CA ALA A 29 -14.96 -16.06 -4.80
C ALA A 29 -13.96 -15.53 -3.76
N ARG A 30 -12.98 -14.75 -4.21
CA ARG A 30 -12.00 -14.08 -3.36
C ARG A 30 -12.02 -12.58 -3.64
N LEU A 31 -12.11 -11.78 -2.58
CA LEU A 31 -12.21 -10.33 -2.66
C LEU A 31 -11.01 -9.68 -1.97
N PHE A 32 -10.42 -8.71 -2.65
CA PHE A 32 -9.25 -7.98 -2.18
C PHE A 32 -9.29 -6.53 -2.66
N VAL A 33 -8.47 -5.69 -2.04
CA VAL A 33 -8.32 -4.28 -2.40
C VAL A 33 -6.88 -4.09 -2.88
N THR A 34 -6.72 -3.64 -4.13
CA THR A 34 -5.42 -3.17 -4.64
C THR A 34 -5.18 -1.75 -4.13
N HIS A 35 -3.92 -1.38 -3.87
CA HIS A 35 -3.53 -0.05 -3.36
C HIS A 35 -4.39 0.47 -2.18
N PRO A 36 -4.64 -0.34 -1.13
CA PRO A 36 -5.62 -0.01 -0.11
C PRO A 36 -5.24 1.25 0.68
N GLY A 37 -6.24 2.09 0.95
CA GLY A 37 -6.06 3.36 1.68
C GLY A 37 -5.54 4.51 0.82
N THR A 38 -5.44 4.32 -0.49
CA THR A 38 -5.05 5.36 -1.46
C THR A 38 -6.24 5.74 -2.33
N ARG A 39 -6.15 6.85 -3.07
CA ARG A 39 -7.16 7.22 -4.07
C ARG A 39 -7.27 6.20 -5.22
N MET A 40 -6.20 5.45 -5.47
CA MET A 40 -6.12 4.38 -6.47
C MET A 40 -6.71 3.06 -5.99
N ALA A 41 -7.27 3.00 -4.78
CA ALA A 41 -7.76 1.73 -4.28
C ALA A 41 -8.89 1.18 -5.17
N GLU A 42 -8.72 -0.05 -5.64
CA GLU A 42 -9.74 -0.78 -6.39
C GLU A 42 -10.15 -2.03 -5.63
N THR A 43 -11.46 -2.28 -5.58
CA THR A 43 -11.99 -3.51 -4.97
C THR A 43 -12.17 -4.55 -6.06
N CYS A 44 -11.39 -5.62 -5.97
CA CYS A 44 -11.34 -6.67 -6.98
C CYS A 44 -12.02 -7.94 -6.47
N LEU A 45 -12.75 -8.61 -7.35
CA LEU A 45 -13.33 -9.93 -7.14
C LEU A 45 -12.69 -10.91 -8.14
N ALA A 46 -12.12 -11.99 -7.63
CA ALA A 46 -11.53 -13.06 -8.42
C ALA A 46 -12.18 -14.41 -8.10
N TYR A 47 -12.16 -15.32 -9.07
CA TYR A 47 -12.45 -16.73 -8.80
C TYR A 47 -11.29 -17.36 -8.04
N SER A 48 -11.60 -18.20 -7.06
CA SER A 48 -10.63 -18.92 -6.25
C SER A 48 -10.96 -20.40 -6.33
N ARG A 49 -10.09 -21.17 -6.99
CA ARG A 49 -10.23 -22.64 -7.07
C ARG A 49 -9.85 -23.25 -5.72
N PRO A 50 -10.31 -24.49 -5.42
CA PRO A 50 -9.92 -25.16 -4.19
C PRO A 50 -8.40 -25.24 -4.04
N GLY A 51 -7.89 -24.76 -2.90
CA GLY A 51 -6.46 -24.70 -2.59
C GLY A 51 -5.76 -23.41 -3.04
N GLU A 52 -6.44 -22.49 -3.74
CA GLU A 52 -5.91 -21.14 -4.05
C GLU A 52 -6.22 -20.14 -2.94
N GLU A 53 -7.10 -20.48 -1.99
CA GLU A 53 -7.32 -19.68 -0.80
C GLU A 53 -6.09 -19.63 0.09
N LYS A 54 -5.81 -18.46 0.68
CA LYS A 54 -4.70 -18.32 1.62
C LYS A 54 -5.18 -18.70 3.02
N GLU A 55 -4.35 -19.39 3.81
CA GLU A 55 -4.69 -19.73 5.21
C GLU A 55 -5.07 -18.51 6.05
N THR A 56 -4.53 -17.34 5.69
CA THR A 56 -4.80 -16.07 6.35
C THR A 56 -6.09 -15.39 5.92
N ASP A 57 -6.70 -15.81 4.80
CA ASP A 57 -7.91 -15.20 4.28
C ASP A 57 -9.08 -15.42 5.24
N LYS A 58 -9.92 -14.40 5.41
CA LYS A 58 -11.14 -14.53 6.19
C LYS A 58 -12.18 -15.23 5.33
N ARG A 59 -12.56 -16.45 5.72
CA ARG A 59 -13.62 -17.21 5.08
C ARG A 59 -14.99 -16.77 5.60
N LEU A 60 -15.87 -16.36 4.70
CA LEU A 60 -17.27 -16.07 4.98
C LEU A 60 -18.19 -17.03 4.21
N GLN A 61 -19.26 -17.47 4.87
CA GLN A 61 -20.24 -18.40 4.31
C GLN A 61 -21.61 -17.72 4.23
N PHE A 62 -22.18 -17.67 3.04
CA PHE A 62 -23.52 -17.15 2.78
C PHE A 62 -24.36 -18.24 2.11
N GLY A 63 -24.99 -19.11 2.91
CA GLY A 63 -25.64 -20.32 2.37
C GLY A 63 -24.61 -21.21 1.68
N ASP A 64 -24.80 -21.50 0.40
CA ASP A 64 -23.85 -22.30 -0.41
C ASP A 64 -22.67 -21.48 -0.96
N LEU A 65 -22.72 -20.14 -0.88
CA LEU A 65 -21.66 -19.28 -1.37
C LEU A 65 -20.53 -19.16 -0.34
N VAL A 66 -19.31 -19.42 -0.79
CA VAL A 66 -18.08 -19.14 -0.03
C VAL A 66 -17.42 -17.89 -0.61
N LEU A 67 -17.14 -16.92 0.27
CA LEU A 67 -16.41 -15.70 -0.06
C LEU A 67 -15.17 -15.60 0.84
N TYR A 68 -13.99 -15.59 0.23
CA TYR A 68 -12.72 -15.33 0.91
C TYR A 68 -12.39 -13.84 0.84
N LEU A 69 -11.93 -13.27 1.94
CA LEU A 69 -11.43 -11.90 1.98
C LEU A 69 -9.95 -11.90 2.33
N GLU A 70 -9.17 -11.18 1.52
CA GLU A 70 -7.75 -11.09 1.75
C GLU A 70 -7.43 -10.35 3.06
N LYS A 71 -6.54 -10.93 3.88
CA LYS A 71 -6.18 -10.41 5.21
C LYS A 71 -5.76 -8.94 5.21
N ARG A 72 -4.91 -8.52 4.26
CA ARG A 72 -4.43 -7.13 4.15
C ARG A 72 -5.55 -6.14 3.80
N SER A 73 -6.61 -6.62 3.15
CA SER A 73 -7.74 -5.80 2.73
C SER A 73 -8.84 -5.71 3.78
N LEU A 74 -8.88 -6.63 4.77
CA LEU A 74 -9.92 -6.65 5.82
C LEU A 74 -10.19 -5.28 6.46
N PRO A 75 -9.18 -4.47 6.83
CA PRO A 75 -9.42 -3.19 7.47
C PRO A 75 -10.10 -2.15 6.55
N TYR A 76 -10.01 -2.34 5.24
CA TYR A 76 -10.53 -1.45 4.20
C TYR A 76 -11.87 -1.92 3.62
N LEU A 77 -12.24 -3.16 3.91
CA LEU A 77 -13.48 -3.81 3.50
C LEU A 77 -14.58 -3.71 4.56
N ASP A 78 -14.37 -2.94 5.62
CA ASP A 78 -15.45 -2.64 6.55
C ASP A 78 -16.55 -1.84 5.83
N GLU A 79 -17.80 -2.16 6.13
CA GLU A 79 -19.00 -1.67 5.44
C GLU A 79 -19.03 -2.01 3.94
N LEU A 80 -18.41 -3.13 3.53
CA LEU A 80 -18.51 -3.62 2.16
C LEU A 80 -19.95 -3.97 1.81
N GLU A 81 -20.45 -3.40 0.72
CA GLU A 81 -21.75 -3.72 0.13
C GLU A 81 -21.56 -4.40 -1.23
N ILE A 82 -22.14 -5.59 -1.39
CA ILE A 82 -22.22 -6.30 -2.67
C ILE A 82 -23.70 -6.45 -3.02
N ASP A 83 -24.08 -5.88 -4.15
CA ASP A 83 -25.46 -5.90 -4.65
C ASP A 83 -25.51 -6.21 -6.15
N LEU A 84 -26.72 -6.41 -6.69
CA LEU A 84 -26.97 -6.68 -8.09
C LEU A 84 -27.79 -5.54 -8.70
N ALA A 85 -27.22 -4.86 -9.69
CA ALA A 85 -27.92 -3.85 -10.48
C ALA A 85 -28.45 -4.48 -11.78
N GLU A 86 -29.68 -4.13 -12.14
CA GLU A 86 -30.23 -4.43 -13.47
C GLU A 86 -29.98 -3.25 -14.40
N GLU A 87 -29.17 -3.47 -15.44
CA GLU A 87 -28.87 -2.48 -16.46
C GLU A 87 -29.48 -2.86 -17.81
N ARG A 88 -29.48 -1.92 -18.76
CA ARG A 88 -30.03 -2.14 -20.12
C ARG A 88 -29.38 -3.31 -20.86
N MET A 89 -28.16 -3.71 -20.48
CA MET A 89 -27.41 -4.81 -21.12
C MET A 89 -27.33 -6.09 -20.28
N GLY A 90 -28.03 -6.17 -19.14
CA GLY A 90 -28.08 -7.36 -18.29
C GLY A 90 -27.92 -7.06 -16.81
N LYS A 91 -27.66 -8.11 -16.04
CA LYS A 91 -27.42 -8.04 -14.59
C LYS A 91 -25.92 -7.82 -14.34
N GLN A 92 -25.58 -6.85 -13.49
CA GLN A 92 -24.20 -6.54 -13.13
C GLN A 92 -24.03 -6.49 -11.60
N LEU A 93 -22.98 -7.11 -11.09
CA LEU A 93 -22.59 -6.99 -9.70
C LEU A 93 -22.04 -5.60 -9.41
N THR A 94 -22.54 -4.99 -8.35
CA THR A 94 -22.05 -3.74 -7.80
C THR A 94 -21.33 -4.04 -6.50
N ILE A 95 -20.05 -3.69 -6.44
CA ILE A 95 -19.22 -3.86 -5.24
C ILE A 95 -18.81 -2.47 -4.76
N LYS A 96 -19.25 -2.09 -3.56
CA LYS A 96 -18.94 -0.81 -2.93
C LYS A 96 -18.20 -1.06 -1.63
N ALA A 97 -16.92 -0.68 -1.61
CA ALA A 97 -16.12 -0.65 -0.39
C ALA A 97 -15.88 0.83 -0.01
N PRO A 98 -16.73 1.45 0.82
CA PRO A 98 -16.64 2.88 1.13
C PRO A 98 -15.34 3.25 1.84
N ASN A 99 -14.70 2.27 2.49
CA ASN A 99 -13.46 2.44 3.22
C ASN A 99 -12.21 2.03 2.40
N ALA A 100 -12.36 1.53 1.17
CA ALA A 100 -11.23 1.08 0.34
C ALA A 100 -10.17 2.16 0.13
N LYS A 101 -10.62 3.40 -0.05
CA LYS A 101 -9.77 4.58 -0.29
C LYS A 101 -9.44 5.36 0.98
N LYS A 102 -9.98 4.97 2.14
CA LYS A 102 -9.74 5.68 3.40
C LYS A 102 -8.40 5.20 3.99
N PRO A 103 -7.45 6.10 4.25
CA PRO A 103 -6.25 5.74 5.00
C PRO A 103 -6.64 5.18 6.37
N GLN A 104 -6.01 4.09 6.80
CA GLN A 104 -6.26 3.43 8.11
C GLN A 104 -5.97 4.34 9.31
N THR A 105 -5.24 5.43 9.08
CA THR A 105 -5.01 6.46 10.09
C THR A 105 -5.58 7.75 9.52
N SER A 106 -6.59 8.33 10.16
CA SER A 106 -7.05 9.66 9.77
C SER A 106 -5.88 10.62 9.96
N SER A 107 -5.39 11.22 8.87
CA SER A 107 -4.40 12.29 8.87
C SER A 107 -4.98 13.54 9.54
N ASP A 108 -5.04 13.53 10.87
CA ASP A 108 -5.13 14.65 11.83
C ASP A 108 -5.27 14.12 13.29
N GLU A 109 -4.95 12.86 13.55
CA GLU A 109 -5.17 12.24 14.87
C GLU A 109 -4.03 12.57 15.84
N HIS A 110 -4.39 12.95 17.06
CA HIS A 110 -3.45 13.13 18.16
C HIS A 110 -3.13 11.78 18.83
N LYS A 111 -1.85 11.46 18.96
CA LYS A 111 -1.37 10.23 19.59
C LYS A 111 -0.41 10.57 20.73
N VAL A 112 -0.57 9.88 21.85
CA VAL A 112 0.38 9.93 22.97
C VAL A 112 1.32 8.75 22.86
N LEU A 113 2.63 9.04 22.80
CA LEU A 113 3.65 8.01 22.66
C LEU A 113 3.70 7.10 23.89
N GLN A 114 3.68 5.79 23.67
CA GLN A 114 3.75 4.79 24.74
C GLN A 114 5.19 4.51 25.19
N ARG A 115 6.17 4.81 24.33
CA ARG A 115 7.61 4.69 24.57
C ARG A 115 8.35 5.74 23.76
N ASP A 116 9.64 5.90 24.02
CA ASP A 116 10.51 6.73 23.18
C ASP A 116 10.46 6.23 21.73
N CYS A 117 10.26 7.18 20.82
CA CYS A 117 10.13 6.95 19.39
C CYS A 117 11.27 7.64 18.66
N ARG A 118 11.97 6.90 17.80
CA ARG A 118 13.02 7.45 16.93
C ARG A 118 12.40 7.88 15.61
N GLY A 119 12.89 8.97 15.06
CA GLY A 119 12.52 9.46 13.74
C GLY A 119 13.59 10.34 13.13
N GLN A 120 13.33 10.87 11.95
CA GLN A 120 14.16 11.88 11.27
C GLN A 120 13.36 13.17 11.10
N GLN A 121 13.98 14.31 11.39
CA GLN A 121 13.37 15.61 11.13
C GLN A 121 13.27 15.86 9.62
N VAL A 122 12.11 16.32 9.16
CA VAL A 122 11.88 16.69 7.76
C VAL A 122 11.97 18.22 7.66
N PRO A 123 12.79 18.80 6.75
CA PRO A 123 13.51 18.16 5.63
C PRO A 123 14.99 17.81 5.91
N SER A 124 15.52 18.09 7.10
CA SER A 124 16.97 18.03 7.34
C SER A 124 17.54 16.61 7.43
N GLY A 125 16.72 15.59 7.68
CA GLY A 125 17.15 14.22 7.91
C GLY A 125 17.76 13.98 9.29
N ASP A 126 17.89 15.01 10.14
CA ASP A 126 18.54 14.89 11.44
C ASP A 126 17.80 13.90 12.35
N PRO A 127 18.51 12.97 13.03
CA PRO A 127 17.88 12.05 13.96
C PRO A 127 17.21 12.78 15.12
N VAL A 128 15.96 12.43 15.40
CA VAL A 128 15.15 12.96 16.51
C VAL A 128 14.65 11.80 17.36
N VAL A 129 14.66 11.98 18.69
CA VAL A 129 13.99 11.10 19.63
C VAL A 129 12.84 11.86 20.27
N ILE A 130 11.63 11.36 20.06
CA ILE A 130 10.40 11.87 20.68
C ILE A 130 10.19 11.10 21.99
N PRO A 131 10.22 11.75 23.17
CA PRO A 131 10.09 11.05 24.45
C PRO A 131 8.73 10.39 24.65
N ALA A 132 8.69 9.29 25.39
CA ALA A 132 7.45 8.68 25.87
C ALA A 132 6.54 9.70 26.60
N GLY A 133 5.22 9.55 26.46
CA GLY A 133 4.22 10.45 27.02
C GLY A 133 4.02 11.76 26.25
N THR A 134 4.82 12.00 25.20
CA THR A 134 4.64 13.16 24.32
C THR A 134 3.40 12.99 23.46
N GLU A 135 2.58 14.02 23.38
CA GLU A 135 1.50 14.11 22.40
C GLU A 135 2.04 14.63 21.06
N VAL A 136 1.79 13.88 20.00
CA VAL A 136 2.11 14.28 18.63
C VAL A 136 0.87 14.19 17.76
N ARG A 137 0.83 14.99 16.69
CA ARG A 137 -0.24 14.92 15.70
C ARG A 137 0.25 14.15 14.49
N VAL A 138 -0.41 13.05 14.14
CA VAL A 138 -0.10 12.29 12.93
C VAL A 138 -0.63 13.08 11.74
N THR A 139 0.28 13.63 10.94
CA THR A 139 -0.08 14.40 9.74
C THR A 139 -0.20 13.50 8.52
N GLN A 140 0.53 12.38 8.48
CA GLN A 140 0.52 11.42 7.37
C GLN A 140 0.78 10.00 7.87
N ALA A 141 0.16 9.02 7.21
CA ALA A 141 0.41 7.59 7.42
C ALA A 141 0.43 6.91 6.04
N LEU A 142 1.61 6.84 5.43
CA LEU A 142 1.80 6.45 4.04
C LEU A 142 2.91 5.39 3.93
N GLY A 143 2.66 4.31 3.19
CA GLY A 143 3.70 3.33 2.87
C GLY A 143 4.26 2.54 4.06
N GLY A 144 3.55 2.51 5.18
CA GLY A 144 4.06 1.93 6.43
C GLY A 144 5.02 2.85 7.18
N SER A 145 5.15 4.12 6.79
CA SER A 145 5.82 5.17 7.56
C SER A 145 4.80 6.23 8.02
N TYR A 146 5.17 6.99 9.05
CA TYR A 146 4.30 7.98 9.66
C TYR A 146 5.02 9.32 9.74
N THR A 147 4.37 10.39 9.29
CA THR A 147 4.87 11.74 9.54
C THR A 147 4.06 12.32 10.69
N VAL A 148 4.74 12.81 11.71
CA VAL A 148 4.13 13.42 12.89
C VAL A 148 4.60 14.86 13.05
N LEU A 149 3.72 15.71 13.53
CA LEU A 149 4.05 17.05 13.98
C LEU A 149 4.48 17.00 15.45
N TYR A 150 5.75 17.27 15.71
CA TYR A 150 6.36 17.32 17.03
C TYR A 150 7.07 18.66 17.24
N GLN A 151 6.63 19.43 18.25
CA GLN A 151 7.17 20.75 18.57
C GLN A 151 7.18 21.73 17.36
N GLY A 152 6.19 21.62 16.47
CA GLY A 152 6.10 22.44 15.26
C GLY A 152 6.96 21.96 14.09
N ASN A 153 7.76 20.90 14.27
CA ASN A 153 8.55 20.28 13.22
C ASN A 153 7.90 18.99 12.73
N LEU A 154 8.05 18.69 11.44
CA LEU A 154 7.69 17.39 10.89
C LEU A 154 8.78 16.38 11.22
N VAL A 155 8.38 15.22 11.73
CA VAL A 155 9.27 14.10 12.04
C VAL A 155 8.72 12.85 11.35
N ARG A 156 9.53 12.24 10.50
CA ARG A 156 9.24 10.95 9.89
C ARG A 156 9.61 9.82 10.85
N VAL A 157 8.67 8.93 11.11
CA VAL A 157 8.78 7.74 11.95
C VAL A 157 8.62 6.50 11.06
N GLU A 158 9.58 5.58 11.14
CA GLU A 158 9.53 4.33 10.37
C GLU A 158 8.49 3.34 10.94
N GLY A 159 7.99 2.43 10.11
CA GLY A 159 6.97 1.45 10.49
C GLY A 159 7.33 0.57 11.69
N LYS A 160 8.62 0.22 11.84
CA LYS A 160 9.12 -0.53 13.00
C LYS A 160 8.94 0.21 14.33
N ASP A 161 8.87 1.53 14.29
CA ASP A 161 8.64 2.40 15.45
C ASP A 161 7.19 2.91 15.55
N ALA A 162 6.32 2.54 14.61
CA ALA A 162 4.88 2.85 14.62
C ALA A 162 4.16 2.38 15.88
N ALA A 163 4.62 1.27 16.47
CA ALA A 163 4.09 0.77 17.73
C ALA A 163 4.24 1.78 18.88
N ALA A 164 5.24 2.66 18.85
CA ALA A 164 5.38 3.74 19.83
C ALA A 164 4.22 4.75 19.74
N LEU A 165 3.65 4.94 18.55
CA LEU A 165 2.48 5.79 18.28
C LEU A 165 1.15 5.04 18.51
N GLY A 166 1.20 3.77 18.92
CA GLY A 166 0.02 2.91 19.02
C GLY A 166 -0.59 2.56 17.65
N LEU A 167 0.21 2.64 16.59
CA LEU A 167 -0.19 2.36 15.21
C LEU A 167 0.28 0.95 14.82
N ALA A 168 -0.51 0.28 13.98
CA ALA A 168 -0.18 -1.06 13.49
C ALA A 168 0.96 -0.97 12.48
N ASN A 169 2.01 -1.78 12.67
CA ASN A 169 3.05 -1.93 11.67
C ASN A 169 2.46 -2.68 10.46
N ASN A 170 2.20 -1.96 9.38
CA ASN A 170 1.68 -2.55 8.14
C ASN A 170 2.87 -2.83 7.21
N GLU A 171 3.58 -3.92 7.47
CA GLU A 171 4.69 -4.36 6.63
C GLU A 171 4.19 -4.86 5.28
N LEU A 172 4.95 -4.59 4.22
CA LEU A 172 4.66 -5.14 2.91
C LEU A 172 4.86 -6.64 2.91
N GLN A 173 3.89 -7.35 2.35
CA GLN A 173 3.95 -8.78 2.18
C GLN A 173 3.69 -9.09 0.71
N PHE A 174 4.68 -9.73 0.09
CA PHE A 174 4.62 -10.20 -1.29
C PHE A 174 4.56 -11.71 -1.30
N GLU A 175 3.87 -12.26 -2.29
CA GLU A 175 3.85 -13.70 -2.51
C GLU A 175 5.04 -14.10 -3.37
N PRO A 176 5.85 -15.07 -2.94
CA PRO A 176 6.96 -15.56 -3.76
C PRO A 176 6.44 -16.07 -5.11
N PRO A 177 6.96 -15.54 -6.24
CA PRO A 177 6.65 -16.07 -7.56
C PRO A 177 6.97 -17.55 -7.66
N ALA A 178 6.07 -18.34 -8.27
CA ALA A 178 6.20 -19.80 -8.33
C ALA A 178 7.41 -20.28 -9.16
N ASP A 179 7.92 -19.44 -10.05
CA ASP A 179 9.10 -19.71 -10.88
C ASP A 179 10.43 -19.39 -10.18
N GLY A 180 10.38 -18.86 -8.95
CA GLY A 180 11.56 -18.50 -8.16
C GLY A 180 12.32 -17.28 -8.67
N SER A 181 11.73 -16.51 -9.61
CA SER A 181 12.28 -15.26 -10.12
C SER A 181 11.90 -14.08 -9.22
N ILE A 182 12.65 -12.99 -9.31
CA ILE A 182 12.25 -11.69 -8.77
C ILE A 182 11.17 -11.13 -9.69
N SER A 183 9.98 -10.84 -9.16
CA SER A 183 8.90 -10.23 -9.94
C SER A 183 9.14 -8.73 -10.11
N GLU A 184 9.22 -8.27 -11.36
CA GLU A 184 9.33 -6.86 -11.69
C GLU A 184 8.15 -6.04 -11.14
N ASP A 185 6.92 -6.55 -11.26
CA ASP A 185 5.72 -5.90 -10.74
C ASP A 185 5.80 -5.69 -9.22
N GLN A 186 6.33 -6.67 -8.48
CA GLN A 186 6.51 -6.57 -7.02
C GLN A 186 7.61 -5.58 -6.63
N VAL A 187 8.68 -5.47 -7.45
CA VAL A 187 9.73 -4.46 -7.27
C VAL A 187 9.14 -3.04 -7.43
N TRP A 188 8.33 -2.82 -8.47
CA TRP A 188 7.62 -1.55 -8.66
C TRP A 188 6.61 -1.27 -7.55
N GLU A 189 5.82 -2.27 -7.12
CA GLU A 189 4.86 -2.13 -6.01
C GLU A 189 5.58 -1.77 -4.70
N ALA A 190 6.74 -2.38 -4.43
CA ALA A 190 7.56 -2.07 -3.27
C ALA A 190 8.04 -0.61 -3.31
N MET A 191 8.60 -0.14 -4.42
CA MET A 191 9.06 1.26 -4.54
C MET A 191 7.90 2.26 -4.51
N ALA A 192 6.72 1.90 -5.03
CA ALA A 192 5.52 2.73 -4.97
C ALA A 192 4.99 2.92 -3.52
N THR A 193 5.52 2.17 -2.56
CA THR A 193 5.23 2.38 -1.13
C THR A 193 6.22 3.31 -0.43
N VAL A 194 7.26 3.78 -1.12
CA VAL A 194 8.18 4.79 -0.59
C VAL A 194 7.63 6.16 -0.94
N PHE A 195 7.39 7.00 0.07
CA PHE A 195 6.81 8.33 -0.09
C PHE A 195 7.83 9.41 0.21
N ASP A 196 7.79 10.49 -0.57
CA ASP A 196 8.55 11.68 -0.23
C ASP A 196 7.94 12.32 1.04
N PRO A 197 8.76 12.64 2.04
CA PRO A 197 8.29 13.14 3.33
C PRO A 197 7.82 14.60 3.27
N GLU A 198 8.26 15.36 2.26
CA GLU A 198 7.88 16.75 2.05
C GLU A 198 6.66 16.86 1.12
N ILE A 199 6.65 16.06 0.06
CA ILE A 199 5.58 15.96 -0.93
C ILE A 199 4.91 14.59 -0.74
N PRO A 200 3.68 14.49 -0.19
CA PRO A 200 3.04 13.22 0.19
C PRO A 200 2.57 12.37 -1.00
N VAL A 201 3.48 12.09 -1.94
CA VAL A 201 3.31 11.30 -3.15
C VAL A 201 4.47 10.30 -3.18
N ASN A 202 4.21 9.10 -3.71
CA ASN A 202 5.23 8.08 -3.79
C ASN A 202 6.32 8.41 -4.83
N ILE A 203 7.53 7.90 -4.63
CA ILE A 203 8.71 8.22 -5.45
C ILE A 203 8.53 7.79 -6.93
N VAL A 204 7.73 6.76 -7.19
CA VAL A 204 7.44 6.27 -8.54
C VAL A 204 6.53 7.25 -9.26
N SER A 205 5.40 7.64 -8.65
CA SER A 205 4.47 8.62 -9.21
C SER A 205 5.07 10.03 -9.28
N LEU A 206 6.02 10.37 -8.40
CA LEU A 206 6.81 11.61 -8.53
C LEU A 206 7.80 11.57 -9.71
N GLY A 207 8.07 10.39 -10.29
CA GLY A 207 9.06 10.24 -11.35
C GLY A 207 10.50 10.41 -10.85
N LEU A 208 10.77 10.02 -9.60
CA LEU A 208 12.11 10.06 -9.02
C LEU A 208 12.95 8.83 -9.40
N VAL A 209 12.31 7.72 -9.77
CA VAL A 209 13.00 6.49 -10.22
C VAL A 209 13.27 6.60 -11.72
N TYR A 210 14.53 6.70 -12.11
CA TYR A 210 14.95 6.84 -13.51
C TYR A 210 15.25 5.52 -14.18
N LYS A 211 15.76 4.58 -13.40
CA LYS A 211 16.16 3.27 -13.90
C LYS A 211 15.96 2.22 -12.81
N MET A 212 15.49 1.06 -13.22
CA MET A 212 15.41 -0.13 -12.38
C MET A 212 15.81 -1.32 -13.25
N GLU A 213 16.81 -2.09 -12.80
CA GLU A 213 17.30 -3.29 -13.47
C GLU A 213 17.34 -4.46 -12.49
N ILE A 214 16.89 -5.63 -12.95
CA ILE A 214 16.85 -6.86 -12.15
C ILE A 214 17.82 -7.88 -12.75
N ASP A 215 18.86 -8.22 -12.00
CA ASP A 215 19.73 -9.36 -12.31
C ASP A 215 19.18 -10.62 -11.62
N GLN A 216 18.41 -11.40 -12.36
CA GLN A 216 17.83 -12.67 -11.90
C GLN A 216 18.89 -13.70 -11.49
N SER A 217 20.10 -13.64 -12.09
CA SER A 217 21.17 -14.62 -11.82
C SER A 217 21.88 -14.34 -10.50
N ARG A 218 22.06 -13.05 -10.17
CA ARG A 218 22.66 -12.59 -8.91
C ARG A 218 21.62 -12.28 -7.84
N LYS A 219 20.33 -12.35 -8.19
CA LYS A 219 19.22 -11.94 -7.32
C LYS A 219 19.42 -10.53 -6.77
N HIS A 220 19.76 -9.63 -7.69
CA HIS A 220 20.15 -8.27 -7.40
C HIS A 220 19.21 -7.29 -8.11
N VAL A 221 18.91 -6.17 -7.44
CA VAL A 221 18.12 -5.07 -8.02
C VAL A 221 18.94 -3.79 -7.93
N ASP A 222 19.22 -3.20 -9.09
CA ASP A 222 19.89 -1.91 -9.26
C ASP A 222 18.84 -0.82 -9.53
N VAL A 223 18.90 0.29 -8.79
CA VAL A 223 17.98 1.42 -8.97
C VAL A 223 18.75 2.73 -9.08
N ASP A 224 18.58 3.45 -10.18
CA ASP A 224 19.00 4.85 -10.27
C ASP A 224 17.81 5.74 -9.97
N MET A 225 17.93 6.59 -8.95
CA MET A 225 16.90 7.54 -8.58
C MET A 225 17.46 8.93 -8.34
N THR A 226 16.58 9.94 -8.32
CA THR A 226 16.93 11.32 -8.05
C THR A 226 16.10 11.90 -6.90
N LEU A 227 16.30 13.17 -6.59
CA LEU A 227 15.56 13.91 -5.57
C LEU A 227 14.84 15.10 -6.21
N THR A 228 13.77 15.54 -5.55
CA THR A 228 13.02 16.75 -5.94
C THR A 228 13.87 18.02 -5.86
N ALA A 229 14.88 18.04 -4.96
CA ALA A 229 15.87 19.11 -4.85
C ALA A 229 17.27 18.57 -4.49
N PRO A 230 18.35 19.12 -5.10
CA PRO A 230 19.72 18.73 -4.76
C PRO A 230 20.07 19.16 -3.33
N GLY A 231 20.73 18.28 -2.58
CA GLY A 231 21.17 18.56 -1.21
C GLY A 231 20.11 18.39 -0.12
N CYS A 232 18.96 17.75 -0.42
CA CYS A 232 17.98 17.40 0.61
C CYS A 232 18.58 16.36 1.58
N GLY A 233 18.55 16.65 2.89
CA GLY A 233 19.05 15.75 3.94
C GLY A 233 18.29 14.43 4.03
N MET A 234 17.07 14.38 3.47
CA MET A 234 16.28 13.16 3.36
C MET A 234 16.73 12.21 2.24
N GLY A 235 17.68 12.61 1.37
CA GLY A 235 18.10 11.78 0.23
C GLY A 235 18.60 10.39 0.66
N GLN A 236 19.46 10.33 1.66
CA GLN A 236 19.94 9.05 2.19
C GLN A 236 18.82 8.24 2.87
N VAL A 237 17.88 8.93 3.53
CA VAL A 237 16.73 8.28 4.17
C VAL A 237 15.84 7.62 3.13
N LEU A 238 15.59 8.27 1.98
CA LEU A 238 14.83 7.69 0.88
C LEU A 238 15.56 6.49 0.25
N VAL A 239 16.87 6.62 0.03
CA VAL A 239 17.71 5.50 -0.45
C VAL A 239 17.61 4.29 0.47
N ASP A 240 17.74 4.51 1.79
CA ASP A 240 17.65 3.45 2.78
C ASP A 240 16.24 2.83 2.83
N ASP A 241 15.19 3.64 2.67
CA ASP A 241 13.81 3.17 2.62
C ASP A 241 13.57 2.31 1.37
N VAL A 242 14.04 2.74 0.20
CA VAL A 242 13.98 1.93 -1.04
C VAL A 242 14.69 0.60 -0.86
N LYS A 243 15.92 0.59 -0.35
CA LYS A 243 16.67 -0.64 -0.06
C LYS A 243 15.90 -1.56 0.89
N TYR A 244 15.34 -0.99 1.95
CA TYR A 244 14.54 -1.74 2.91
C TYR A 244 13.29 -2.35 2.28
N LYS A 245 12.52 -1.58 1.49
CA LYS A 245 11.31 -2.10 0.81
C LYS A 245 11.66 -3.18 -0.22
N LEU A 246 12.73 -2.99 -0.99
CA LEU A 246 13.17 -3.97 -1.96
C LEU A 246 13.67 -5.27 -1.30
N SER A 247 14.25 -5.20 -0.11
CA SER A 247 14.61 -6.39 0.67
C SER A 247 13.41 -7.25 1.10
N MET A 248 12.19 -6.71 1.07
CA MET A 248 10.96 -7.45 1.35
C MET A 248 10.45 -8.22 0.12
N VAL A 249 10.94 -7.87 -1.08
CA VAL A 249 10.53 -8.53 -2.32
C VAL A 249 11.13 -9.94 -2.36
N PRO A 250 10.34 -10.99 -2.65
CA PRO A 250 10.81 -12.36 -2.62
C PRO A 250 11.97 -12.55 -3.59
N HIS A 251 12.94 -13.35 -3.14
CA HIS A 251 14.15 -13.70 -3.91
C HIS A 251 15.14 -12.56 -4.16
N VAL A 252 14.88 -11.32 -3.72
CA VAL A 252 15.91 -10.28 -3.71
C VAL A 252 16.92 -10.56 -2.59
N GLU A 253 18.19 -10.72 -2.95
CA GLU A 253 19.27 -10.95 -1.99
C GLU A 253 20.09 -9.68 -1.73
N THR A 254 20.26 -8.84 -2.75
CA THR A 254 21.04 -7.59 -2.66
C THR A 254 20.39 -6.47 -3.47
N THR A 255 20.65 -5.23 -3.06
CA THR A 255 20.07 -4.05 -3.71
C THR A 255 21.05 -2.89 -3.65
N ASP A 256 21.32 -2.30 -4.80
CA ASP A 256 22.06 -1.05 -4.92
C ASP A 256 21.13 0.05 -5.43
N VAL A 257 21.24 1.23 -4.80
CA VAL A 257 20.39 2.38 -5.08
C VAL A 257 21.30 3.59 -5.15
N ASP A 258 21.41 4.17 -6.34
CA ASP A 258 22.28 5.27 -6.64
C ASP A 258 21.50 6.57 -6.84
N LEU A 259 22.00 7.65 -6.24
CA LEU A 259 21.46 8.99 -6.42
C LEU A 259 22.11 9.66 -7.64
N VAL A 260 21.33 9.82 -8.70
CA VAL A 260 21.72 10.53 -9.92
C VAL A 260 21.07 11.91 -9.98
N PHE A 261 21.81 12.91 -10.45
CA PHE A 261 21.35 14.30 -10.54
C PHE A 261 21.31 14.83 -11.99
N ASP A 262 21.64 13.98 -12.96
CA ASP A 262 21.56 14.29 -14.39
C ASP A 262 20.77 13.17 -15.10
N PRO A 263 19.64 13.47 -15.74
CA PRO A 263 19.00 14.79 -15.81
C PRO A 263 18.50 15.27 -14.45
N PRO A 264 18.41 16.59 -14.19
CA PRO A 264 17.78 17.09 -12.99
C PRO A 264 16.27 16.82 -13.02
N TRP A 265 15.70 16.50 -11.86
CA TRP A 265 14.26 16.30 -11.75
C TRP A 265 13.47 17.56 -12.12
N ARG A 266 12.34 17.37 -12.77
CA ARG A 266 11.40 18.44 -13.12
C ARG A 266 9.98 17.94 -12.90
N GLN A 267 9.07 18.85 -12.57
CA GLN A 267 7.66 18.54 -12.29
C GLN A 267 6.93 17.84 -13.45
N ASP A 268 7.42 18.01 -14.69
CA ASP A 268 6.90 17.32 -15.87
C ASP A 268 7.25 15.81 -15.90
N MET A 269 8.08 15.32 -14.97
CA MET A 269 8.33 13.90 -14.75
C MET A 269 7.29 13.23 -13.85
N MET A 270 6.49 14.02 -13.11
CA MET A 270 5.39 13.48 -12.30
C MET A 270 4.32 12.86 -13.20
N SER A 271 3.74 11.75 -12.73
CA SER A 271 2.56 11.14 -13.34
C SER A 271 1.37 12.10 -13.32
N GLU A 272 0.39 11.89 -14.20
CA GLU A 272 -0.79 12.75 -14.27
C GLU A 272 -1.55 12.77 -12.94
N GLU A 273 -1.63 11.61 -12.28
CA GLU A 273 -2.28 11.41 -10.98
C GLU A 273 -1.56 12.19 -9.87
N ALA A 274 -0.23 12.16 -9.86
CA ALA A 274 0.57 12.89 -8.89
C ALA A 274 0.36 14.41 -9.02
N ARG A 275 0.25 14.94 -10.25
CA ARG A 275 -0.02 16.37 -10.48
C ARG A 275 -1.41 16.78 -10.00
N LEU A 276 -2.40 15.90 -10.16
CA LEU A 276 -3.75 16.07 -9.62
C LEU A 276 -3.74 16.14 -8.10
N GLU A 277 -2.96 15.27 -7.45
CA GLU A 277 -2.92 15.17 -6.00
C GLU A 277 -2.22 16.34 -5.32
N THR A 278 -1.15 16.87 -5.93
CA THR A 278 -0.42 18.03 -5.40
C THR A 278 -1.08 19.38 -5.74
N GLY A 279 -2.11 19.38 -6.59
CA GLY A 279 -2.80 20.61 -7.02
C GLY A 279 -1.96 21.49 -7.96
N LEU A 280 -0.92 20.94 -8.59
CA LEU A 280 0.02 21.65 -9.48
C LEU A 280 -0.49 21.72 -10.94
N PHE A 281 -1.75 22.10 -11.15
CA PHE A 281 -2.26 22.47 -12.48
C PHE A 281 -2.14 23.98 -12.69
N PHE A 282 -0.99 24.44 -13.20
CA PHE A 282 -0.85 25.80 -13.73
C PHE A 282 0.06 25.80 -14.96
#